data_AF-A0A936L855-F1
#
_entry.id   AF-A0A936L855-F1
#
_cell.length_a   1.000
_cell.length_b   1.000
_cell.length_c   1.000
_cell.angle_alpha   90.00
_cell.angle_beta   90.00
_cell.angle_gamma   90.00
#
_symmetry.space_group_name_H-M   'P 1'
#
loop_
_entity.id
_entity.type
_entity.pdbx_description
1 polymer ?
#
loop_
_entity_poly.entity_id
_entity_poly.type
_entity_poly.pdbx_seq_one_letter_code
_entity_poly.pdbx_strand_id
1 'polypeptide(L)'
;MALTLQVTQQFPIEIQPVDARGNPAAVDGAPAWSVSDETLLTVDPADDGLSAVVSAVGPVGSAQVTVRADARMGAEVREIVGTLDVSLVAAEAATLRLVPGVPTEIEATPTPEPVPEPTPDPANTPIPDPNAPPADPTAPAVL
;
A
#
# COMPACT_ATOMS: atom_id res chain seq x y z
N MET A 1 5.30 -20.75 -18.18
CA MET A 1 6.23 -19.67 -17.76
C MET A 1 5.37 -18.61 -17.09
N ALA A 2 5.82 -18.03 -15.99
CA ALA A 2 5.05 -17.02 -15.27
C ALA A 2 5.72 -15.64 -15.36
N LEU A 3 4.99 -14.65 -15.87
CA LEU A 3 5.38 -13.24 -15.87
C LEU A 3 4.77 -12.55 -14.64
N THR A 4 5.53 -11.70 -13.96
CA THR A 4 4.99 -10.84 -12.89
C THR A 4 4.72 -9.46 -13.45
N LEU A 5 3.51 -8.95 -13.26
CA LEU A 5 3.04 -7.65 -13.75
C LEU A 5 2.41 -6.87 -12.60
N GLN A 6 2.68 -5.57 -12.46
CA GLN A 6 1.95 -4.75 -11.50
C GLN A 6 0.55 -4.44 -12.01
N VAL A 7 -0.42 -4.25 -11.10
CA VAL A 7 -1.82 -3.91 -11.45
C VAL A 7 -1.98 -2.60 -12.24
N THR A 8 -0.91 -1.80 -12.38
CA THR A 8 -0.88 -0.53 -13.15
C THR A 8 -0.10 -0.64 -14.46
N GLN A 9 0.43 -1.81 -14.80
CA GLN A 9 1.32 -2.02 -15.93
C GLN A 9 0.61 -2.75 -17.08
N GLN A 10 1.16 -2.56 -18.27
CA GLN A 10 0.85 -3.33 -19.47
C GLN A 10 2.15 -3.79 -20.11
N PHE A 11 2.09 -4.87 -20.89
CA PHE A 11 3.25 -5.35 -21.64
C PHE A 11 2.83 -5.81 -23.04
N PRO A 12 3.66 -5.55 -24.06
CA PRO A 12 3.47 -6.15 -25.37
C PRO A 12 3.91 -7.62 -25.33
N ILE A 13 3.17 -8.47 -26.02
CA ILE A 13 3.51 -9.87 -26.28
C ILE A 13 3.48 -10.11 -27.78
N GLU A 14 4.43 -10.90 -28.27
CA GLU A 14 4.47 -11.38 -29.64
C GLU A 14 4.59 -12.91 -29.64
N ILE A 15 3.98 -13.57 -30.62
CA ILE A 15 4.19 -14.99 -30.87
C ILE A 15 5.17 -15.17 -32.02
N GLN A 16 6.08 -16.13 -31.85
CA GLN A 16 7.01 -16.56 -32.90
C GLN A 16 6.74 -18.05 -33.17
N PRO A 17 5.82 -18.38 -34.10
CA PRO A 17 5.53 -19.76 -34.40
C PRO A 17 6.76 -20.43 -35.02
N VAL A 18 7.10 -21.61 -34.53
CA VAL A 18 8.23 -22.40 -35.02
C VAL A 18 7.77 -23.80 -35.43
N ASP A 19 8.45 -24.38 -36.41
CA ASP A 19 8.23 -25.76 -36.81
C ASP A 19 8.84 -26.74 -35.79
N ALA A 20 8.63 -28.05 -36.01
CA ALA A 20 9.17 -29.11 -35.14
C ALA A 20 10.71 -29.17 -35.09
N ARG A 21 11.40 -28.41 -35.95
CA ARG A 21 12.87 -28.30 -36.01
C ARG A 21 13.37 -26.94 -35.50
N GLY A 22 12.48 -26.06 -35.02
CA GLY A 22 12.82 -24.75 -34.48
C GLY A 22 12.98 -23.65 -35.52
N ASN A 23 12.60 -23.87 -36.79
CA ASN A 23 12.62 -22.82 -37.80
C ASN A 23 11.36 -21.96 -37.72
N PRO A 24 11.43 -20.64 -37.98
CA PRO A 24 10.24 -19.80 -38.07
C PRO A 24 9.24 -20.35 -39.09
N ALA A 25 7.98 -20.47 -38.67
CA ALA A 25 6.87 -20.91 -39.50
C ALA A 25 5.74 -19.88 -39.47
N ALA A 26 5.05 -19.72 -40.59
CA ALA A 26 3.85 -18.88 -40.64
C ALA A 26 2.62 -19.69 -40.19
N VAL A 27 1.64 -19.00 -39.63
CA VAL A 27 0.33 -19.53 -39.26
C VAL A 27 -0.72 -19.13 -40.31
N ASP A 28 -1.75 -19.94 -40.49
CA ASP A 28 -2.86 -19.65 -41.40
C ASP A 28 -3.97 -18.91 -40.65
N GLY A 29 -4.40 -17.76 -41.18
CA GLY A 29 -5.37 -16.88 -40.54
C GLY A 29 -4.84 -16.08 -39.33
N ALA A 30 -5.74 -15.31 -38.72
CA ALA A 30 -5.44 -14.50 -37.54
C ALA A 30 -5.53 -15.37 -36.26
N PRO A 31 -4.51 -15.36 -35.39
CA PRO A 31 -4.57 -16.02 -34.10
C PRO A 31 -5.72 -15.53 -33.21
N ALA A 32 -6.36 -16.46 -32.51
CA ALA A 32 -7.39 -16.16 -31.53
C ALA A 32 -6.75 -16.02 -30.14
N TRP A 33 -6.85 -14.82 -29.57
CA TRP A 33 -6.37 -14.51 -28.22
C TRP A 33 -7.50 -14.55 -27.21
N SER A 34 -7.20 -15.02 -26.00
CA SER A 34 -8.15 -15.11 -24.90
C SER A 34 -7.43 -15.00 -23.56
N VAL A 35 -8.17 -14.59 -22.53
CA VAL A 35 -7.70 -14.53 -21.15
C VAL A 35 -8.62 -15.41 -20.31
N SER A 36 -8.05 -16.09 -19.30
CA SER A 36 -8.83 -16.89 -18.35
C SER A 36 -9.80 -16.05 -17.50
N ASP A 37 -9.46 -14.79 -17.23
CA ASP A 37 -10.23 -13.87 -16.41
C ASP A 37 -10.12 -12.43 -16.91
N GLU A 38 -11.17 -11.97 -17.59
CA GLU A 38 -11.28 -10.61 -18.15
C GLU A 38 -11.44 -9.52 -17.07
N THR A 39 -11.73 -9.91 -15.82
CA THR A 39 -11.80 -8.96 -14.69
C THR A 39 -10.40 -8.61 -14.16
N LEU A 40 -9.40 -9.43 -14.47
CA LEU A 40 -8.00 -9.25 -14.04
C LEU A 40 -7.11 -8.70 -15.15
N LEU A 41 -7.23 -9.25 -16.37
CA LEU A 41 -6.43 -8.87 -17.52
C LEU A 41 -7.31 -8.68 -18.76
N THR A 42 -6.92 -7.72 -19.59
CA THR A 42 -7.44 -7.58 -20.95
C THR A 42 -6.32 -7.86 -21.95
N VAL A 43 -6.66 -8.49 -23.07
CA VAL A 43 -5.75 -8.68 -24.20
C VAL A 43 -6.32 -7.94 -25.41
N ASP A 44 -5.50 -7.09 -26.03
CA ASP A 44 -5.83 -6.36 -27.24
C ASP A 44 -4.90 -6.82 -28.37
N PRO A 45 -5.36 -7.69 -29.28
CA PRO A 45 -4.57 -8.14 -30.43
C PRO A 45 -4.32 -6.99 -31.40
N ALA A 46 -3.09 -6.88 -31.89
CA ALA A 46 -2.75 -5.91 -32.92
C ALA A 46 -3.28 -6.36 -34.31
N ASP A 47 -3.27 -5.44 -35.28
CA ASP A 47 -3.73 -5.69 -36.65
C ASP A 47 -2.93 -6.80 -37.36
N ASP A 48 -1.71 -7.08 -36.90
CA ASP A 48 -0.87 -8.17 -37.41
C ASP A 48 -1.34 -9.56 -36.95
N GLY A 49 -2.21 -9.64 -35.93
CA GLY A 49 -2.69 -10.85 -35.27
C GLY A 49 -1.64 -11.64 -34.47
N LEU A 50 -0.34 -11.39 -34.71
CA LEU A 50 0.78 -12.07 -34.07
C LEU A 50 1.27 -11.35 -32.81
N SER A 51 0.91 -10.08 -32.65
CA SER A 51 1.22 -9.28 -31.48
C SER A 51 -0.05 -8.97 -30.72
N ALA A 52 0.05 -8.81 -29.41
CA ALA A 52 -1.02 -8.32 -28.56
C ALA A 52 -0.47 -7.45 -27.43
N VAL A 53 -1.28 -6.56 -26.90
CA VAL A 53 -0.98 -5.83 -25.66
C VAL A 53 -1.83 -6.42 -24.55
N VAL A 54 -1.16 -6.88 -23.49
CA VAL A 54 -1.82 -7.39 -22.28
C VAL A 54 -1.76 -6.31 -21.21
N SER A 55 -2.91 -5.91 -20.72
CA SER A 55 -3.04 -4.84 -19.72
C SER A 55 -3.70 -5.35 -18.46
N ALA A 56 -3.13 -4.96 -17.31
CA ALA A 56 -3.77 -5.16 -16.02
C ALA A 56 -4.97 -4.22 -15.86
N VAL A 57 -6.12 -4.79 -15.51
CA VAL A 57 -7.37 -4.04 -15.25
C VAL A 57 -7.93 -4.29 -13.86
N GLY A 58 -7.62 -5.44 -13.26
CA GLY A 58 -8.17 -5.87 -11.98
C GLY A 58 -7.25 -5.72 -10.78
N PRO A 59 -7.70 -6.18 -9.61
CA PRO A 59 -6.88 -6.28 -8.41
C PRO A 59 -5.76 -7.34 -8.58
N VAL A 60 -4.97 -7.51 -7.51
CA VAL A 60 -3.95 -8.58 -7.45
C VAL A 60 -4.61 -9.96 -7.63
N GLY A 61 -3.92 -10.84 -8.34
CA GLY A 61 -4.46 -12.14 -8.72
C GLY A 61 -3.57 -12.82 -9.74
N SER A 62 -4.04 -13.91 -10.33
CA SER A 62 -3.34 -14.63 -11.39
C SER A 62 -4.31 -14.92 -12.52
N ALA A 63 -3.87 -14.70 -13.75
CA ALA A 63 -4.63 -15.03 -14.94
C ALA A 63 -3.71 -15.61 -16.02
N GLN A 64 -4.29 -16.34 -16.96
CA GLN A 64 -3.58 -16.99 -18.04
C GLN A 64 -4.01 -16.40 -19.38
N VAL A 65 -3.05 -16.00 -20.20
CA VAL A 65 -3.27 -15.60 -21.58
C VAL A 65 -3.09 -16.83 -22.46
N THR A 66 -4.08 -17.10 -23.31
CA THR A 66 -4.08 -18.23 -24.24
C THR A 66 -4.23 -17.72 -25.66
N VAL A 67 -3.34 -18.17 -26.55
CA VAL A 67 -3.38 -17.89 -27.98
C VAL A 67 -3.53 -19.19 -28.76
N ARG A 68 -4.42 -19.21 -29.75
CA ARG A 68 -4.68 -20.35 -30.63
C ARG A 68 -4.44 -19.92 -32.06
N ALA A 69 -3.67 -20.69 -32.81
CA ALA A 69 -3.37 -20.40 -34.22
C ALA A 69 -3.34 -21.68 -35.04
N ASP A 70 -3.61 -21.60 -36.35
CA ASP A 70 -3.48 -22.73 -37.25
C ASP A 70 -2.02 -22.86 -37.74
N ALA A 71 -1.35 -23.93 -37.35
CA ALA A 71 0.02 -24.21 -37.77
C ALA A 71 0.12 -24.81 -39.17
N ARG A 72 -1.00 -25.13 -39.84
CA ARG A 72 -0.99 -25.76 -41.16
C ARG A 72 -1.61 -24.83 -42.19
N MET A 73 -0.80 -24.48 -43.19
CA MET A 73 -1.27 -23.76 -44.36
C MET A 73 -2.17 -24.65 -45.23
N GLY A 74 -3.38 -24.16 -45.54
CA GLY A 74 -4.31 -24.80 -46.46
C GLY A 74 -5.58 -25.36 -45.80
N ALA A 75 -6.26 -26.28 -46.47
CA ALA A 75 -7.59 -26.76 -46.03
C ALA A 75 -7.56 -27.64 -44.78
N GLU A 76 -6.39 -28.13 -44.37
CA GLU A 76 -6.24 -28.95 -43.17
C GLU A 76 -5.89 -28.06 -41.99
N VAL A 77 -6.80 -27.96 -41.02
CA VAL A 77 -6.60 -27.15 -39.81
C VAL A 77 -5.80 -27.95 -38.78
N ARG A 78 -4.68 -27.39 -38.31
CA ARG A 78 -3.92 -27.91 -37.18
C ARG A 78 -3.67 -26.83 -36.14
N GLU A 79 -4.58 -26.75 -35.19
CA GLU A 79 -4.48 -25.78 -34.10
C GLU A 79 -3.27 -26.07 -33.19
N ILE A 80 -2.49 -25.02 -32.94
CA ILE A 80 -1.48 -24.94 -31.89
C ILE A 80 -1.95 -23.95 -30.84
N VAL A 81 -1.56 -24.22 -29.59
CA VAL A 81 -1.95 -23.41 -28.43
C VAL A 81 -0.70 -22.95 -27.71
N GLY A 82 -0.60 -21.65 -27.48
CA GLY A 82 0.37 -21.02 -26.59
C GLY A 82 -0.31 -20.53 -25.32
N THR A 83 0.36 -20.67 -24.18
CA THR A 83 -0.14 -20.20 -22.89
C THR A 83 0.95 -19.41 -22.15
N LEU A 84 0.58 -18.27 -21.60
CA LEU A 84 1.42 -17.47 -20.71
C LEU A 84 0.69 -17.23 -19.39
N ASP A 85 1.31 -17.61 -18.28
CA ASP A 85 0.78 -17.33 -16.95
C ASP A 85 1.23 -15.93 -16.53
N VAL A 86 0.31 -15.13 -16.00
CA VAL A 86 0.55 -13.76 -15.55
C VAL A 86 0.10 -13.62 -14.11
N SER A 87 1.02 -13.19 -13.25
CA SER A 87 0.79 -12.93 -11.84
C SER A 87 0.72 -11.42 -11.60
N LEU A 88 -0.46 -10.92 -11.24
CA LEU A 88 -0.68 -9.53 -10.87
C LEU A 88 -0.29 -9.28 -9.41
N VAL A 89 0.65 -8.37 -9.23
CA VAL A 89 1.11 -7.92 -7.90
C VAL A 89 0.69 -6.48 -7.64
N ALA A 90 0.56 -6.14 -6.36
CA ALA A 90 0.22 -4.78 -5.97
C ALA A 90 1.30 -3.82 -6.48
N ALA A 91 0.85 -2.67 -6.99
CA ALA A 91 1.73 -1.54 -7.26
C ALA A 91 2.22 -0.91 -5.94
N GLU A 92 3.00 0.15 -6.04
CA GLU A 92 3.44 0.92 -4.88
C GLU A 92 2.25 1.43 -4.06
N ALA A 93 2.45 1.56 -2.74
CA ALA A 93 1.40 2.03 -1.83
C ALA A 93 0.98 3.46 -2.19
N ALA A 94 -0.22 3.61 -2.76
CA ALA A 94 -0.76 4.91 -3.14
C ALA A 94 -1.40 5.67 -1.98
N THR A 95 -1.94 4.97 -0.98
CA THR A 95 -2.69 5.57 0.13
C THR A 95 -2.38 4.89 1.46
N LEU A 96 -2.17 5.69 2.51
CA LEU A 96 -2.09 5.20 3.88
C LEU A 96 -3.47 5.37 4.55
N ARG A 97 -4.03 4.26 5.04
CA ARG A 97 -5.25 4.26 5.84
C ARG A 97 -4.91 4.12 7.31
N LEU A 98 -5.31 5.11 8.12
CA LEU A 98 -5.25 5.03 9.57
C LEU A 98 -6.48 4.25 10.06
N VAL A 99 -6.25 3.18 10.81
CA VAL A 99 -7.30 2.43 11.49
C VAL A 99 -7.21 2.78 12.97
N PRO A 100 -8.13 3.59 13.52
CA PRO A 100 -8.08 3.95 14.93
C PRO A 100 -8.36 2.72 15.80
N GLY A 101 -7.62 2.59 16.90
CA GLY A 101 -7.93 1.62 17.95
C GLY A 101 -9.16 2.06 18.76
N VAL A 102 -9.57 1.20 19.69
CA VAL A 102 -10.60 1.56 20.69
C VAL A 102 -10.03 2.67 21.59
N PRO A 103 -10.71 3.82 21.75
CA PRO A 103 -10.26 4.86 22.68
C PRO A 103 -10.20 4.33 24.11
N THR A 104 -9.13 4.64 24.82
CA THR A 104 -8.98 4.39 26.26
C THR A 104 -8.71 5.69 26.98
N GLU A 105 -9.19 5.81 28.21
CA GLU A 105 -8.86 6.90 29.11
C GLU A 105 -7.33 6.99 29.30
N ILE A 106 -6.83 8.22 29.27
CA ILE A 106 -5.42 8.50 29.53
C ILE A 106 -5.20 8.23 31.02
N GLU A 107 -4.21 7.40 31.37
CA GLU A 107 -3.82 7.24 32.76
C GLU A 107 -3.46 8.62 33.33
N ALA A 108 -4.13 9.02 34.40
CA ALA A 108 -3.79 10.27 35.07
C ALA A 108 -2.35 10.15 35.58
N THR A 109 -1.46 10.98 35.07
CA THR A 109 -0.14 11.15 35.68
C THR A 109 -0.37 11.50 37.15
N PRO A 110 0.27 10.82 38.12
CA PRO A 110 0.09 11.17 39.52
C PRO A 110 0.44 12.66 39.67
N THR A 111 -0.48 13.43 40.24
CA THR A 111 -0.17 14.78 40.69
C THR A 111 0.99 14.65 41.67
N PRO A 112 2.14 15.33 41.47
CA PRO A 112 3.25 15.23 42.41
C PRO A 112 2.74 15.53 43.82
N GLU A 113 3.06 14.67 44.79
CA GLU A 113 2.73 14.94 46.19
C GLU A 113 3.25 16.34 46.55
N PRO A 114 2.48 17.13 47.32
CA PRO A 114 2.98 18.41 47.80
C PRO A 114 4.27 18.14 48.57
N VAL A 115 5.37 18.76 48.11
CA VAL A 115 6.62 18.79 48.87
C VAL A 115 6.28 19.37 50.24
N PRO A 116 6.61 18.70 51.36
CA PRO A 116 6.35 19.25 52.67
C PRO A 116 6.99 20.65 52.75
N GLU A 117 6.19 21.63 53.19
CA GLU A 117 6.67 22.99 53.41
C GLU A 117 7.87 22.92 54.37
N PRO A 118 8.98 23.64 54.09
CA PRO A 118 10.11 23.65 55.00
C PRO A 118 9.61 24.09 56.38
N THR A 119 9.86 23.27 57.40
CA THR A 119 9.62 23.65 58.79
C THR A 119 10.28 25.01 59.04
N PRO A 120 9.55 26.03 59.54
CA PRO A 120 10.14 27.34 59.79
C PRO A 120 11.33 27.19 60.76
N ASP A 121 12.48 27.71 60.34
CA ASP A 121 13.69 27.72 61.16
C ASP A 121 13.46 28.64 62.38
N PRO A 122 13.57 28.13 63.62
CA PRO A 122 13.41 28.97 64.82
C PRO A 122 14.43 30.12 64.89
N ALA A 123 15.51 30.08 64.10
CA ALA A 123 16.50 31.15 64.03
C ALA A 123 16.01 32.44 63.33
N ASN A 124 14.88 32.40 62.60
CA ASN A 124 14.31 33.56 61.91
C ASN A 124 13.18 34.26 62.70
N THR A 125 13.15 34.08 64.02
CA THR A 125 12.27 34.89 64.88
C THR A 125 12.80 36.32 64.86
N PRO A 126 12.05 37.32 64.36
CA PRO A 126 12.51 38.70 64.35
C PRO A 126 12.81 39.15 65.79
N ILE A 127 14.05 39.56 66.05
CA ILE A 127 14.40 40.25 67.28
C ILE A 127 13.66 41.60 67.22
N PRO A 128 12.83 41.96 68.22
CA PRO A 128 12.13 43.23 68.21
C PRO A 128 13.14 44.38 68.13
N ASP A 129 12.94 45.29 67.16
CA ASP A 129 13.77 46.48 66.99
C ASP A 129 13.63 47.37 68.24
N PRO A 130 14.70 47.63 68.99
CA PRO A 130 14.64 48.48 70.17
C PRO A 130 14.29 49.95 69.85
N ASN A 131 14.29 50.35 68.58
CA ASN A 131 13.89 51.68 68.11
C ASN A 131 12.52 51.69 67.41
N ALA A 132 11.74 50.60 67.49
CA ALA A 132 10.38 50.60 66.96
C ALA A 132 9.57 51.74 67.62
N PRO A 133 8.91 52.61 66.84
CA PRO A 133 8.01 53.61 67.41
C PRO A 133 6.92 52.92 68.24
N PRO A 134 6.47 53.52 69.35
CA PRO A 134 5.42 52.92 70.17
C PRO A 134 4.21 52.59 69.28
N ALA A 135 3.72 51.36 69.39
CA ALA A 135 2.56 50.90 68.64
C ALA A 135 1.39 51.87 68.86
N ASP A 136 0.79 52.33 67.76
CA ASP A 136 -0.38 53.21 67.80
C ASP A 136 -1.53 52.47 68.49
N PRO A 137 -2.03 52.96 69.65
CA PRO A 137 -3.09 52.29 70.40
C PRO A 137 -4.46 52.34 69.70
N THR A 138 -4.57 52.96 68.51
CA THR A 138 -5.83 53.07 67.76
C THR A 138 -5.93 52.17 66.53
N ALA A 139 -4.97 51.28 66.26
CA ALA A 139 -5.10 50.32 65.18
C ALA A 139 -6.23 49.29 65.47
N PRO A 140 -7.27 49.17 64.63
CA PRO A 140 -8.32 48.17 64.83
C PRO A 140 -7.76 46.76 64.62
N ALA A 141 -8.14 45.83 65.49
CA ALA A 141 -7.82 44.41 65.34
C ALA A 141 -8.42 43.89 64.03
N VAL A 142 -7.55 43.49 63.10
CA VAL A 142 -7.97 42.80 61.88
C VAL A 142 -8.36 41.38 62.28
N LEU A 143 -9.63 41.03 62.01
CA LEU A 143 -10.18 39.68 62.16
C LEU A 143 -9.51 38.68 61.22
#